data_AF-A0A962ZS63-F1
#
_entry.id   AF-A0A962ZS63-F1
#
_cell.length_a   1.000
_cell.length_b   1.000
_cell.length_c   1.000
_cell.angle_alpha   90.00
_cell.angle_beta   90.00
_cell.angle_gamma   90.00
#
_symmetry.space_group_name_H-M   'P 1'
#
loop_
_entity.id
_entity.type
_entity.pdbx_description
1 polymer ?
#
loop_
_entity_poly.entity_id
_entity_poly.type
_entity_poly.pdbx_seq_one_letter_code
_entity_poly.pdbx_strand_id
1 'polypeptide(L)'
;MQESSMEQLWRSSHISGGNATYVESLYEDYLKNPNGVPEQWRDYFDKLPRVESAIVQMEDVPHSVVRDRFAQISKMRVRTEATVQHDSQATEYERKQVRVVQLISAYRQRGHQKAQLDPLGLAPREHVVDLELGFHQLSAADFDTVFQTGSLHIGKADATLGEIVQAMERTYCHTVGAEFMHIVDTEQRHWIMQRMESV
;
A
#
# COMPACT_ATOMS: atom_id res chain seq x y z
N MET A 1 -56.31 -16.94 23.96
CA MET A 1 -55.94 -17.29 25.35
C MET A 1 -54.67 -16.53 25.67
N GLN A 2 -54.67 -15.64 26.68
CA GLN A 2 -53.45 -14.98 27.15
C GLN A 2 -52.62 -16.02 27.90
N GLU A 3 -51.39 -16.29 27.45
CA GLU A 3 -50.45 -17.15 28.16
C GLU A 3 -50.14 -16.52 29.54
N SER A 4 -50.07 -17.36 30.57
CA SER A 4 -49.74 -16.90 31.92
C SER A 4 -48.29 -16.40 31.96
N SER A 5 -48.04 -15.27 32.64
CA SER A 5 -46.68 -14.71 32.80
C SER A 5 -45.67 -15.74 33.33
N MET A 6 -46.12 -16.68 34.15
CA MET A 6 -45.29 -17.77 34.68
C MET A 6 -44.90 -18.80 33.60
N GLU A 7 -45.79 -19.11 32.66
CA GLU A 7 -45.50 -20.03 31.55
C GLU A 7 -44.46 -19.44 30.60
N GLN A 8 -44.52 -18.13 30.36
CA GLN A 8 -43.52 -17.42 29.55
C GLN A 8 -42.14 -17.41 30.20
N LEU A 9 -42.08 -17.27 31.53
CA LEU A 9 -40.83 -17.33 32.30
C LEU A 9 -40.21 -18.73 32.25
N TRP A 10 -41.00 -19.79 32.39
CA TRP A 10 -40.48 -21.17 32.27
C TRP A 10 -39.98 -21.48 30.86
N ARG A 11 -40.66 -20.99 29.82
CA ARG A 11 -40.22 -21.18 28.43
C ARG A 11 -38.91 -20.46 28.12
N SER A 12 -38.63 -19.31 28.74
CA SER A 12 -37.41 -18.52 28.49
C SER A 12 -36.30 -18.75 29.51
N SER A 13 -36.56 -19.50 30.59
CA SER A 13 -35.60 -19.73 31.68
C SER A 13 -34.29 -20.38 31.20
N HIS A 14 -34.33 -21.22 30.17
CA HIS A 14 -33.14 -21.93 29.67
C HIS A 14 -32.18 -21.03 28.87
N ILE A 15 -32.68 -19.94 28.27
CA ILE A 15 -31.90 -18.92 27.56
C ILE A 15 -31.64 -17.65 28.40
N SER A 16 -31.97 -17.70 29.69
CA SER A 16 -31.73 -16.58 30.62
C SER A 16 -30.23 -16.27 30.71
N GLY A 17 -29.90 -15.01 30.99
CA GLY A 17 -28.51 -14.51 31.02
C GLY A 17 -27.56 -15.29 31.93
N GLY A 18 -28.07 -15.96 32.97
CA GLY A 18 -27.27 -16.85 33.83
C GLY A 18 -26.74 -18.11 33.12
N ASN A 19 -27.41 -18.55 32.05
CA ASN A 19 -27.01 -19.69 31.22
C ASN A 19 -26.37 -19.27 29.89
N ALA A 20 -26.13 -17.97 29.67
CA ALA A 20 -25.70 -17.43 28.39
C ALA A 20 -24.43 -18.13 27.86
N THR A 21 -23.42 -18.35 28.71
CA THR A 21 -22.16 -19.01 28.33
C THR A 21 -22.36 -20.44 27.85
N TYR A 22 -23.31 -21.17 28.45
CA TYR A 22 -23.62 -22.54 28.08
C TYR A 22 -24.34 -22.59 26.73
N VAL A 23 -25.34 -21.73 26.55
CA VAL A 23 -26.08 -21.61 25.29
C VAL A 23 -25.16 -21.15 24.15
N GLU A 24 -24.26 -20.20 24.40
CA GLU A 24 -23.23 -19.76 23.45
C GLU A 24 -22.33 -20.92 23.02
N SER A 25 -21.81 -21.72 23.98
CA SER A 25 -20.98 -22.88 23.61
C SER A 25 -21.72 -23.93 22.79
N LEU A 26 -22.99 -24.20 23.12
CA LEU A 26 -23.84 -25.12 22.36
C LEU A 26 -24.11 -24.60 20.95
N TYR A 27 -24.31 -23.29 20.80
CA TYR A 27 -24.53 -22.67 19.51
C TYR A 27 -23.25 -22.66 18.66
N GLU A 28 -22.07 -22.43 19.26
CA GLU A 28 -20.80 -22.59 18.54
C GLU A 28 -20.59 -24.02 18.00
N ASP A 29 -20.95 -25.03 18.80
CA ASP A 29 -20.87 -26.43 18.38
C ASP A 29 -21.90 -26.75 17.29
N TYR A 30 -23.10 -26.17 17.36
CA TYR A 30 -24.11 -26.26 16.30
C TYR A 30 -23.60 -25.65 14.98
N LEU A 31 -22.94 -24.48 15.02
CA LEU A 31 -22.36 -23.85 13.82
C LEU A 31 -21.22 -24.68 13.21
N LYS A 32 -20.46 -25.43 14.01
CA LYS A 32 -19.40 -26.33 13.52
C LYS A 32 -19.95 -27.66 13.01
N ASN A 33 -20.90 -28.25 13.72
CA ASN A 33 -21.52 -29.52 13.38
C ASN A 33 -22.96 -29.58 13.96
N PRO A 34 -23.99 -29.34 13.14
CA PRO A 34 -25.38 -29.40 13.58
C PRO A 34 -25.79 -30.76 14.18
N ASN A 35 -25.12 -31.84 13.76
CA ASN A 35 -25.38 -33.19 14.25
C ASN A 35 -24.75 -33.50 15.62
N GLY A 36 -23.83 -32.66 16.10
CA GLY A 36 -23.17 -32.81 17.40
C GLY A 36 -23.99 -32.32 18.60
N VAL A 37 -25.09 -31.61 18.34
CA VAL A 37 -25.93 -30.99 19.37
C VAL A 37 -27.22 -31.80 19.55
N PRO A 38 -27.76 -31.91 20.80
CA PRO A 38 -29.03 -32.58 21.05
C PRO A 38 -30.17 -32.06 20.16
N GLU A 39 -31.06 -32.95 19.74
CA GLU A 39 -32.18 -32.68 18.82
C GLU A 39 -33.02 -31.47 19.27
N GLN A 40 -33.32 -31.38 20.57
CA GLN A 40 -34.10 -30.29 21.16
C GLN A 40 -33.48 -28.90 20.92
N TRP A 41 -32.15 -28.81 20.93
CA TRP A 41 -31.40 -27.57 20.71
C TRP A 41 -31.23 -27.28 19.21
N ARG A 42 -31.09 -28.31 18.38
CA ARG A 42 -31.07 -28.16 16.93
C ARG A 42 -32.37 -27.55 16.42
N ASP A 43 -33.51 -28.12 16.82
CA ASP A 43 -34.84 -27.61 16.48
C ASP A 43 -35.07 -26.19 16.97
N TYR A 44 -34.45 -25.83 18.10
CA TYR A 44 -34.50 -24.48 18.65
C TYR A 44 -33.68 -23.49 17.81
N PHE A 45 -32.43 -23.84 17.46
CA PHE A 45 -31.54 -22.99 16.67
C PHE A 45 -32.00 -22.84 15.21
N ASP A 46 -32.60 -23.88 14.62
CA ASP A 46 -33.18 -23.83 13.26
C ASP A 46 -34.35 -22.83 13.16
N LYS A 47 -35.04 -22.57 14.28
CA LYS A 47 -36.16 -21.62 14.36
C LYS A 47 -35.72 -20.18 14.63
N LEU A 48 -34.43 -19.93 14.83
CA LEU A 48 -33.95 -18.57 15.07
C LEU A 48 -34.10 -17.72 13.80
N PRO A 49 -34.57 -16.47 13.95
CA PRO A 49 -34.70 -15.57 12.80
C PRO A 49 -33.31 -15.24 12.27
N ARG A 50 -33.06 -15.59 11.00
CA ARG A 50 -31.86 -15.13 10.30
C ARG A 50 -32.03 -13.65 10.01
N VAL A 51 -31.07 -12.83 10.46
CA VAL A 51 -31.09 -11.39 10.19
C VAL A 51 -30.69 -11.18 8.74
N GLU A 52 -31.68 -10.98 7.86
CA GLU A 52 -31.41 -10.55 6.48
C GLU A 52 -30.84 -9.12 6.48
N SER A 53 -29.54 -9.01 6.27
CA SER A 53 -28.89 -7.73 6.01
C SER A 53 -28.78 -7.51 4.50
N ALA A 54 -29.21 -6.34 4.02
CA ALA A 54 -29.31 -6.00 2.60
C ALA A 54 -27.97 -6.01 1.82
N ILE A 55 -26.84 -6.24 2.49
CA ILE A 55 -25.50 -6.04 1.93
C ILE A 55 -24.73 -7.36 1.79
N VAL A 56 -24.97 -8.38 2.62
CA VAL A 56 -24.38 -9.73 2.50
C VAL A 56 -25.27 -10.71 3.28
N GLN A 57 -25.51 -11.93 2.75
CA GLN A 57 -25.95 -13.08 3.56
C GLN A 57 -24.82 -13.41 4.56
N MET A 58 -24.81 -12.76 5.72
CA MET A 58 -23.86 -13.09 6.77
C MET A 58 -24.35 -14.38 7.43
N GLU A 59 -23.65 -15.48 7.16
CA GLU A 59 -23.74 -16.68 7.99
C GLU A 59 -23.13 -16.37 9.37
N ASP A 60 -23.74 -16.90 10.42
CA ASP A 60 -23.25 -16.70 11.78
C ASP A 60 -21.88 -17.37 11.95
N VAL A 61 -20.91 -16.61 12.48
CA VAL A 61 -19.52 -17.05 12.68
C VAL A 61 -19.31 -17.41 14.15
N PRO A 62 -18.69 -18.57 14.46
CA PRO A 62 -18.37 -18.95 15.84
C PRO A 62 -17.49 -17.90 16.55
N HIS A 63 -17.88 -17.51 17.77
CA HIS A 63 -17.18 -16.47 18.54
C HIS A 63 -15.74 -16.88 18.91
N SER A 64 -15.47 -18.17 19.10
CA SER A 64 -14.11 -18.71 19.28
C SER A 64 -13.13 -18.29 18.18
N VAL A 65 -13.52 -18.30 16.91
CA VAL A 65 -12.65 -17.90 15.79
C VAL A 65 -12.26 -16.42 15.90
N VAL A 66 -13.22 -15.58 16.27
CA VAL A 66 -13.01 -14.14 16.46
C VAL A 66 -12.07 -13.91 17.64
N ARG A 67 -12.31 -14.58 18.77
CA ARG A 67 -11.45 -14.50 19.96
C ARG A 67 -10.03 -14.97 19.69
N ASP A 68 -9.85 -16.07 18.97
CA ASP A 68 -8.54 -16.58 18.59
C ASP A 68 -7.80 -15.62 17.66
N ARG A 69 -8.51 -15.00 16.71
CA ARG A 69 -7.94 -13.97 15.84
C ARG A 69 -7.48 -12.75 16.64
N PHE A 70 -8.30 -12.26 17.58
CA PHE A 70 -7.89 -11.17 18.48
C PHE A 70 -6.75 -11.57 19.42
N ALA A 71 -6.71 -12.82 19.90
CA ALA A 71 -5.62 -13.37 20.69
C ALA A 71 -4.31 -13.48 19.88
N GLN A 72 -4.39 -13.83 18.59
CA GLN A 72 -3.26 -13.82 17.68
C GLN A 72 -2.77 -12.40 17.39
N ILE A 73 -3.69 -11.46 17.10
CA ILE A 73 -3.36 -10.04 16.90
C ILE A 73 -2.67 -9.45 18.14
N SER A 74 -3.14 -9.78 19.35
CA SER A 74 -2.52 -9.32 20.60
C SER A 74 -1.16 -9.96 20.87
N LYS A 75 -0.98 -11.25 20.56
CA LYS A 75 0.35 -11.91 20.61
C LYS A 75 1.32 -11.35 19.58
N MET A 76 0.85 -11.03 18.39
CA MET A 76 1.62 -10.28 17.39
C MET A 76 1.92 -8.86 17.88
N ARG A 77 1.03 -8.25 18.66
CA ARG A 77 1.22 -6.92 19.26
C ARG A 77 2.26 -6.88 20.39
N VAL A 78 2.70 -8.00 20.94
CA VAL A 78 3.88 -8.01 21.85
C VAL A 78 5.19 -7.96 21.05
N ARG A 79 5.15 -8.19 19.73
CA ARG A 79 6.26 -7.87 18.81
C ARG A 79 6.27 -6.42 18.31
N THR A 80 5.41 -5.53 18.83
CA THR A 80 5.18 -4.18 18.22
C THR A 80 6.27 -3.15 18.45
N GLU A 81 7.22 -3.34 19.38
CA GLU A 81 8.43 -2.49 19.37
C GLU A 81 9.28 -2.74 18.12
N ALA A 82 9.14 -3.91 17.47
CA ALA A 82 9.76 -4.21 16.19
C ALA A 82 8.87 -3.85 14.97
N THR A 83 7.61 -3.39 15.14
CA THR A 83 6.72 -3.10 14.00
C THR A 83 6.55 -1.63 13.64
N VAL A 84 7.14 -0.68 14.39
CA VAL A 84 7.39 0.66 13.81
C VAL A 84 8.36 0.57 12.63
N GLN A 85 9.20 -0.47 12.58
CA GLN A 85 10.05 -0.77 11.42
C GLN A 85 9.32 -1.46 10.25
N HIS A 86 8.05 -1.87 10.41
CA HIS A 86 7.35 -2.68 9.40
C HIS A 86 6.30 -1.95 8.56
N ASP A 87 6.13 -0.63 8.72
CA ASP A 87 5.41 0.23 7.74
C ASP A 87 6.27 0.49 6.49
N SER A 88 7.00 -0.54 6.07
CA SER A 88 8.22 -0.46 5.28
C SER A 88 8.46 -1.77 4.55
N GLN A 89 7.39 -2.38 4.01
CA GLN A 89 7.52 -3.50 3.08
C GLN A 89 7.98 -3.08 1.67
N ALA A 90 8.53 -1.86 1.50
CA ALA A 90 9.30 -1.54 0.32
C ALA A 90 10.72 -2.09 0.48
N THR A 91 11.09 -3.02 -0.38
CA THR A 91 12.46 -3.50 -0.57
C THR A 91 13.40 -2.30 -0.78
N GLU A 92 14.67 -2.45 -0.41
CA GLU A 92 15.68 -1.42 -0.67
C GLU A 92 15.74 -1.04 -2.16
N TYR A 93 15.47 -2.00 -3.05
CA TYR A 93 15.35 -1.77 -4.47
C TYR A 93 14.19 -0.81 -4.82
N GLU A 94 12.99 -1.03 -4.27
CA GLU A 94 11.84 -0.15 -4.51
C GLU A 94 12.06 1.26 -3.96
N ARG A 95 12.75 1.39 -2.82
CA ARG A 95 13.16 2.71 -2.28
C ARG A 95 14.11 3.42 -3.23
N LYS A 96 15.10 2.71 -3.76
CA LYS A 96 16.02 3.26 -4.77
C LYS A 96 15.31 3.61 -6.06
N GLN A 97 14.34 2.81 -6.51
CA GLN A 97 13.51 3.12 -7.68
C GLN A 97 12.80 4.47 -7.52
N VAL A 98 12.21 4.75 -6.36
CA VAL A 98 11.58 6.06 -6.09
C VAL A 98 12.61 7.20 -6.12
N ARG A 99 13.80 6.99 -5.55
CA ARG A 99 14.91 7.97 -5.59
C ARG A 99 15.38 8.24 -7.02
N VAL A 100 15.42 7.23 -7.88
CA VAL A 100 15.73 7.39 -9.31
C VAL A 100 14.67 8.22 -10.03
N VAL A 101 13.38 8.02 -9.74
CA VAL A 101 12.31 8.88 -10.28
C VAL A 101 12.45 10.33 -9.81
N GLN A 102 12.83 10.55 -8.55
CA GLN A 102 13.11 11.89 -8.01
C GLN A 102 14.31 12.54 -8.70
N LEU A 103 15.38 11.79 -8.93
CA LEU A 103 16.55 12.25 -9.67
C LEU A 103 16.19 12.67 -11.11
N ILE A 104 15.43 11.84 -11.83
CA ILE A 104 14.96 12.16 -13.19
C ILE A 104 14.15 13.48 -13.18
N SER A 105 13.25 13.63 -12.21
CA SER A 105 12.46 14.85 -12.05
C SER A 105 13.33 16.08 -11.77
N ALA A 106 14.36 15.93 -10.93
CA ALA A 106 15.31 17.01 -10.62
C ALA A 106 16.07 17.48 -11.87
N TYR A 107 16.53 16.57 -12.72
CA TYR A 107 17.16 16.94 -14.00
C TYR A 107 16.19 17.65 -14.95
N ARG A 108 14.93 17.22 -15.05
CA ARG A 108 13.91 17.90 -15.89
C ARG A 108 13.62 19.32 -15.41
N GLN A 109 13.62 19.55 -14.10
CA GLN A 109 13.31 20.85 -13.51
C GLN A 109 14.52 21.79 -13.50
N ARG A 110 15.70 21.28 -13.13
CA ARG A 110 16.88 22.10 -12.81
C ARG A 110 18.10 21.82 -13.69
N GLY A 111 18.05 20.88 -14.63
CA GLY A 111 19.17 20.55 -15.51
C GLY A 111 19.73 21.73 -16.29
N HIS A 112 18.86 22.65 -16.71
CA HIS A 112 19.25 23.89 -17.39
C HIS A 112 20.20 24.79 -16.59
N GLN A 113 20.20 24.67 -15.25
CA GLN A 113 21.10 25.44 -14.37
C GLN A 113 22.55 24.94 -14.50
N LYS A 114 22.73 23.63 -14.69
CA LYS A 114 24.02 22.96 -14.92
C LYS A 114 24.49 23.01 -16.38
N ALA A 115 23.59 23.28 -17.33
CA ALA A 115 23.90 23.24 -18.76
C ALA A 115 25.06 24.18 -19.18
N GLN A 116 25.89 23.70 -20.09
CA GLN A 116 27.00 24.43 -20.70
C GLN A 116 26.50 25.39 -21.79
N LEU A 117 25.91 26.50 -21.35
CA LEU A 117 25.34 27.53 -22.22
C LEU A 117 26.33 28.63 -22.61
N ASP A 118 27.36 28.84 -21.77
CA ASP A 118 28.37 29.86 -22.00
C ASP A 118 29.60 29.24 -22.70
N PRO A 119 29.84 29.52 -24.00
CA PRO A 119 31.00 29.00 -24.71
C PRO A 119 32.33 29.61 -24.24
N LEU A 120 32.29 30.75 -23.56
CA LEU A 120 33.48 31.44 -23.05
C LEU A 120 33.78 31.08 -21.59
N GLY A 121 32.81 30.51 -20.86
CA GLY A 121 32.96 30.09 -19.47
C GLY A 121 33.23 31.24 -18.50
N LEU A 122 32.70 32.43 -18.79
CA LEU A 122 32.90 33.64 -17.99
C LEU A 122 31.94 33.71 -16.81
N ALA A 123 30.74 33.18 -16.95
CA ALA A 123 29.73 33.18 -15.89
C ALA A 123 29.94 31.98 -14.94
N PRO A 124 30.33 32.20 -13.67
CA PRO A 124 30.37 31.11 -12.70
C PRO A 124 28.94 30.62 -12.44
N ARG A 125 28.71 29.33 -12.67
CA ARG A 125 27.43 28.69 -12.39
C ARG A 125 27.39 28.22 -10.95
N GLU A 126 26.26 28.44 -10.29
CA GLU A 126 26.03 27.89 -8.96
C GLU A 126 25.92 26.37 -9.02
N HIS A 127 26.41 25.73 -7.97
CA HIS A 127 26.36 24.29 -7.85
C HIS A 127 24.95 23.84 -7.47
N VAL A 128 24.38 22.93 -8.26
CA VAL A 128 23.01 22.45 -8.06
C VAL A 128 23.05 21.09 -7.37
N VAL A 129 22.84 21.11 -6.05
CA VAL A 129 22.88 19.90 -5.20
C VAL A 129 21.83 18.86 -5.57
N ASP A 130 20.68 19.29 -6.10
CA ASP A 130 19.58 18.40 -6.50
C ASP A 130 19.95 17.43 -7.63
N LEU A 131 21.00 17.72 -8.40
CA LEU A 131 21.48 16.83 -9.47
C LEU A 131 22.48 15.78 -8.97
N GLU A 132 22.97 15.92 -7.74
CA GLU A 132 23.93 14.98 -7.17
C GLU A 132 23.24 13.71 -6.68
N LEU A 133 23.88 12.57 -6.90
CA LEU A 133 23.39 11.27 -6.45
C LEU A 133 23.24 11.20 -4.93
N GLY A 134 24.18 11.80 -4.20
CA GLY A 134 24.19 11.82 -2.75
C GLY A 134 22.97 12.52 -2.15
N PHE A 135 22.45 13.55 -2.82
CA PHE A 135 21.22 14.25 -2.42
C PHE A 135 20.01 13.32 -2.41
N HIS A 136 19.94 12.42 -3.41
CA HIS A 136 18.89 11.40 -3.52
C HIS A 136 19.22 10.11 -2.77
N GLN A 137 20.26 10.09 -1.93
CA GLN A 137 20.70 8.89 -1.20
C GLN A 137 21.00 7.71 -2.15
N LEU A 138 21.54 8.02 -3.33
CA LEU A 138 22.10 7.08 -4.29
C LEU A 138 23.62 7.20 -4.27
N SER A 139 24.31 6.11 -4.59
CA SER A 139 25.77 6.07 -4.55
C SER A 139 26.37 5.62 -5.87
N ALA A 140 27.68 5.83 -6.04
CA ALA A 140 28.40 5.31 -7.19
C ALA A 140 28.33 3.76 -7.30
N ALA A 141 28.10 3.07 -6.18
CA ALA A 141 27.94 1.61 -6.17
C ALA A 141 26.63 1.14 -6.82
N ASP A 142 25.66 2.04 -7.01
CA ASP A 142 24.38 1.73 -7.61
C ASP A 142 24.38 1.90 -9.14
N PHE A 143 25.48 2.35 -9.75
CA PHE A 143 25.55 2.61 -11.21
C PHE A 143 25.20 1.40 -12.07
N ASP A 144 25.64 0.22 -11.65
CA ASP A 144 25.42 -1.03 -12.37
C ASP A 144 24.05 -1.66 -12.06
N THR A 145 23.28 -1.09 -11.12
CA THR A 145 21.95 -1.58 -10.80
C THR A 145 20.95 -1.12 -11.84
N VAL A 146 20.10 -2.05 -12.29
CA VAL A 146 19.08 -1.83 -13.32
C VAL A 146 17.82 -1.28 -12.66
N PHE A 147 17.26 -0.20 -13.19
CA PHE A 147 16.02 0.43 -12.76
C PHE A 147 15.04 0.55 -13.91
N GLN A 148 13.76 0.67 -13.58
CA GLN A 148 12.71 0.93 -14.56
C GLN A 148 12.74 2.41 -14.96
N THR A 149 12.72 2.69 -16.26
CA THR A 149 12.79 4.07 -16.79
C THR A 149 11.47 4.82 -16.63
N GLY A 150 10.35 4.09 -16.64
CA GLY A 150 9.01 4.62 -16.41
C GLY A 150 8.62 5.69 -17.43
N SER A 151 8.73 6.97 -17.03
CA SER A 151 8.38 8.12 -17.88
C SER A 151 9.54 8.67 -18.72
N LEU A 152 10.73 8.07 -18.62
CA LEU A 152 11.93 8.49 -19.35
C LEU A 152 11.98 7.83 -20.74
N HIS A 153 12.12 8.61 -21.80
CA HIS A 153 11.95 8.11 -23.18
C HIS A 153 13.26 7.69 -23.87
N ILE A 154 14.13 6.91 -23.22
CA ILE A 154 15.41 6.45 -23.80
C ILE A 154 15.31 5.23 -24.73
N GLY A 155 14.09 4.82 -25.10
CA GLY A 155 13.85 3.64 -25.93
C GLY A 155 14.06 2.27 -25.25
N LYS A 156 14.34 2.26 -23.94
CA LYS A 156 14.45 1.05 -23.11
C LYS A 156 13.46 1.11 -21.94
N ALA A 157 12.84 -0.02 -21.62
CA ALA A 157 11.95 -0.13 -20.45
C ALA A 157 12.73 -0.17 -19.13
N ASP A 158 13.91 -0.80 -19.16
CA ASP A 158 14.82 -0.93 -18.03
C ASP A 158 16.22 -0.48 -18.47
N ALA A 159 16.93 0.24 -17.60
CA ALA A 159 18.28 0.75 -17.85
C ALA A 159 19.09 0.83 -16.55
N THR A 160 20.40 0.79 -16.64
CA THR A 160 21.24 0.96 -15.44
C THR A 160 21.18 2.40 -14.95
N LEU A 161 21.41 2.64 -13.65
CA LEU A 161 21.48 4.01 -13.12
C LEU A 161 22.52 4.85 -13.87
N GLY A 162 23.65 4.26 -14.26
CA GLY A 162 24.66 4.92 -15.07
C GLY A 162 24.15 5.38 -16.43
N GLU A 163 23.41 4.52 -17.14
CA GLU A 163 22.78 4.86 -18.42
C GLU A 163 21.75 5.99 -18.26
N ILE A 164 20.93 5.93 -17.21
CA ILE A 164 19.93 6.95 -16.90
C ILE A 164 20.60 8.30 -16.65
N VAL A 165 21.61 8.36 -15.76
CA VAL A 165 22.33 9.60 -15.45
C VAL A 165 23.01 10.17 -16.69
N GLN A 166 23.66 9.32 -17.49
CA GLN A 166 24.31 9.76 -18.73
C GLN A 166 23.31 10.34 -19.74
N ALA A 167 22.14 9.72 -19.89
CA ALA A 167 21.08 10.24 -20.76
C ALA A 167 20.58 11.60 -20.25
N MET A 168 20.34 11.75 -18.95
CA MET A 168 19.87 13.01 -18.37
C MET A 168 20.91 14.14 -18.47
N GLU A 169 22.20 13.83 -18.24
CA GLU A 169 23.31 14.76 -18.45
C GLU A 169 23.36 15.24 -19.91
N ARG A 170 23.25 14.30 -20.86
CA ARG A 170 23.31 14.60 -22.30
C ARG A 170 22.12 15.44 -22.77
N THR A 171 20.92 15.13 -22.27
CA THR A 171 19.68 15.79 -22.73
C THR A 171 19.47 17.16 -22.08
N TYR A 172 19.73 17.31 -20.78
CA TYR A 172 19.36 18.51 -20.02
C TYR A 172 20.54 19.37 -19.55
N CYS A 173 21.77 18.83 -19.54
CA CYS A 173 22.95 19.52 -19.00
C CYS A 173 24.06 19.76 -20.04
N HIS A 174 23.82 19.46 -21.32
CA HIS A 174 24.82 19.66 -22.38
C HIS A 174 24.77 21.12 -22.89
N THR A 175 24.62 21.34 -24.19
CA THR A 175 24.63 22.67 -24.82
C THR A 175 23.25 23.33 -24.88
N VAL A 176 22.21 22.64 -24.43
CA VAL A 176 20.83 23.11 -24.42
C VAL A 176 20.31 23.05 -22.99
N GLY A 177 19.78 24.17 -22.49
CA GLY A 177 19.14 24.28 -21.19
C GLY A 177 17.64 24.40 -21.39
N ALA A 178 16.92 23.29 -21.24
CA ALA A 178 15.48 23.26 -21.42
C ALA A 178 14.73 23.62 -20.13
N GLU A 179 13.81 24.57 -20.21
CA GLU A 179 12.92 24.95 -19.12
C GLU A 179 11.47 24.89 -19.62
N PHE A 180 10.76 23.83 -19.23
CA PHE A 180 9.39 23.58 -19.69
C PHE A 180 8.48 23.01 -18.59
N MET A 181 9.03 22.64 -17.44
CA MET A 181 8.26 22.02 -16.35
C MET A 181 7.23 22.97 -15.72
N HIS A 182 7.35 24.28 -15.95
CA HIS A 182 6.36 25.29 -15.53
C HIS A 182 5.08 25.29 -16.39
N ILE A 183 5.07 24.58 -17.53
CA ILE A 183 3.89 24.44 -18.39
C ILE A 183 2.83 23.59 -17.65
N VAL A 184 1.60 24.09 -17.58
CA VAL A 184 0.47 23.41 -16.90
C VAL A 184 -0.10 22.29 -17.76
N ASP A 185 -0.07 22.44 -19.08
CA ASP A 185 -0.58 21.46 -20.04
C ASP A 185 0.29 20.19 -20.05
N THR A 186 -0.32 19.07 -19.66
CA THR A 186 0.33 17.75 -19.61
C THR A 186 0.73 17.26 -21.00
N GLU A 187 -0.10 17.45 -22.03
CA GLU A 187 0.20 16.97 -23.39
C GLU A 187 1.43 17.67 -23.95
N GLN A 188 1.51 18.99 -23.76
CA GLN A 188 2.67 19.78 -24.20
C GLN A 188 3.95 19.34 -23.48
N ARG A 189 3.90 19.15 -22.16
CA ARG A 189 5.05 18.65 -21.40
C ARG A 189 5.49 17.27 -21.90
N HIS A 190 4.54 16.34 -22.08
CA HIS A 190 4.85 15.00 -22.55
C HIS A 190 5.46 15.01 -23.95
N TRP A 191 4.95 15.87 -24.84
CA TRP A 191 5.51 16.03 -26.17
C TRP A 191 6.96 16.52 -26.14
N ILE A 192 7.28 17.52 -25.30
CA ILE A 192 8.66 18.02 -25.12
C ILE A 192 9.56 16.93 -24.53
N MET A 193 9.12 16.25 -23.46
CA MET A 193 9.87 15.16 -22.83
C MET A 193 10.20 14.08 -23.85
N GLN A 194 9.21 13.61 -24.60
CA GLN A 194 9.41 12.59 -25.64
C GLN A 194 10.40 13.07 -26.70
N ARG A 195 10.28 14.31 -27.18
CA ARG A 195 11.15 14.84 -28.25
C ARG A 195 12.60 15.01 -27.83
N MET A 196 12.83 15.37 -26.57
CA MET A 196 14.17 15.61 -26.03
C MET A 196 14.87 14.33 -25.55
N GLU A 197 14.12 13.41 -24.97
CA GLU A 197 14.67 12.19 -24.37
C GLU A 197 14.80 11.03 -25.37
N SER A 198 14.12 11.08 -26.53
CA SER A 198 14.13 10.01 -27.55
C SER A 198 15.41 9.88 -28.38
N VAL A 199 16.54 10.38 -27.89
CA VAL A 199 17.82 10.44 -28.64
C VAL A 199 18.70 9.24 -28.36
#